data_AF-A0A7C0U9M7-F1
#
_entry.id   AF-A0A7C0U9M7-F1
#
_cell.length_a   1.000
_cell.length_b   1.000
_cell.length_c   1.000
_cell.angle_alpha   90.00
_cell.angle_beta   90.00
_cell.angle_gamma   90.00
#
_symmetry.space_group_name_H-M   'P 1'
#
loop_
_entity.id
_entity.type
_entity.pdbx_description
1 polymer ?
#
loop_
_entity_poly.entity_id
_entity_poly.type
_entity_poly.pdbx_seq_one_letter_code
_entity_poly.pdbx_strand_id
1 'polypeptide(L)'
;MPVIIPEFPAPRPWFVIPPERPEAKLRFEPGEVINAVPYEGEMLLDFTSSLGKVSEVFYALSFQLPKWGFFTAKIEESIFVSPVFREYYEMTLRQKEALEARIKEGLASVARAISDFELALHDLRKYREYMNHFLKIEKGKRLIKEGKKEEGEKLVKEGEQTLKAIFIDQVDVHTGEG
;
A
#
# COMPACT_ATOMS: atom_id res chain seq x y z
N MET A 1 3.33 -5.34 -2.94
CA MET A 1 3.46 -3.87 -2.85
C MET A 1 3.39 -3.47 -1.39
N PRO A 2 4.34 -2.69 -0.86
CA PRO A 2 4.18 -2.13 0.48
C PRO A 2 2.97 -1.21 0.45
N VAL A 3 1.95 -1.53 1.25
CA VAL A 3 0.81 -0.66 1.47
C VAL A 3 1.36 0.56 2.17
N ILE A 4 1.55 1.66 1.41
CA ILE A 4 1.85 2.96 1.98
C ILE A 4 0.56 3.41 2.63
N ILE A 5 0.41 3.05 3.91
CA ILE A 5 -0.60 3.63 4.77
C ILE A 5 -0.28 5.13 4.79
N PRO A 6 -1.21 6.03 4.38
CA PRO A 6 -0.98 7.46 4.55
C PRO A 6 -0.60 7.67 6.00
N GLU A 7 0.56 8.27 6.24
CA GLU A 7 1.19 8.38 7.55
C GLU A 7 0.10 8.58 8.61
N PHE A 8 -0.11 7.55 9.44
CA PHE A 8 -0.92 7.72 10.64
C PHE A 8 -0.35 8.99 11.30
N PRO A 9 -1.19 9.99 11.64
CA PRO A 9 -0.69 11.11 12.43
C PRO A 9 0.06 10.48 13.60
N ALA A 10 1.34 10.86 13.75
CA ALA A 10 2.25 10.20 14.69
C ALA A 10 1.48 9.84 15.96
N PRO A 11 1.51 8.58 16.42
CA PRO A 11 0.80 8.20 17.64
C PRO A 11 1.19 9.24 18.68
N ARG A 12 0.19 9.90 19.25
CA ARG A 12 0.43 11.01 20.17
C ARG A 12 1.43 10.51 21.23
N PRO A 13 2.43 11.32 21.64
CA PRO A 13 3.67 10.86 22.29
C PRO A 13 3.52 10.12 23.63
N TRP A 14 2.31 9.79 24.06
CA TRP A 14 1.96 9.08 25.28
C TRP A 14 1.50 7.63 25.08
N PHE A 15 1.40 7.12 23.85
CA PHE A 15 1.19 5.67 23.60
C PHE A 15 2.49 4.87 23.47
N VAL A 16 3.58 5.38 24.07
CA VAL A 16 4.68 4.55 24.53
C VAL A 16 4.45 4.42 26.01
N ILE A 17 4.02 3.26 26.52
CA ILE A 17 4.13 2.96 27.95
C ILE A 17 5.64 2.92 28.20
N PRO A 18 6.25 3.93 28.84
CA PRO A 18 7.68 3.87 29.10
C PRO A 18 7.88 2.80 30.18
N PRO A 19 8.85 1.88 30.02
CA PRO A 19 9.08 0.81 31.00
C PRO A 19 9.55 1.33 32.36
N GLU A 20 9.86 2.62 32.48
CA GLU A 20 10.33 3.26 33.69
C GLU A 20 9.53 4.54 33.89
N ARG A 21 8.72 4.62 34.96
CA ARG A 21 8.12 5.89 35.41
C ARG A 21 9.27 6.77 35.90
N PRO A 22 9.65 7.86 35.19
CA PRO A 22 10.52 8.85 35.78
C PRO A 22 9.71 9.57 36.85
N GLU A 23 10.29 9.75 38.03
CA GLU A 23 9.67 10.44 39.16
C GLU A 23 8.98 11.73 38.69
N ALA A 24 7.66 11.80 38.86
CA ALA A 24 6.86 12.92 38.38
C ALA A 24 7.36 14.21 39.05
N LYS A 25 7.97 15.10 38.27
CA LYS A 25 8.35 16.44 38.74
C LYS A 25 7.09 17.13 39.27
N LEU A 26 7.00 17.29 40.59
CA LEU A 26 5.87 17.93 41.29
C LEU A 26 5.81 19.45 41.11
N ARG A 27 6.74 20.05 40.35
CA ARG A 27 6.83 21.50 40.13
C ARG A 27 7.01 21.78 38.64
N PHE A 28 6.10 22.60 38.10
CA PHE A 28 6.15 23.15 36.75
C PHE A 28 6.97 24.43 36.74
N GLU A 29 7.85 24.60 35.76
CA GLU A 29 8.49 25.90 35.52
C GLU A 29 7.50 26.87 34.86
N PRO A 30 7.62 28.20 35.08
CA PRO A 30 6.76 29.18 34.41
C PRO A 30 6.86 29.05 32.89
N GLY A 31 5.76 28.67 32.24
CA GLY A 31 5.68 28.44 30.79
C GLY A 31 5.53 26.97 30.37
N GLU A 32 5.68 26.02 31.30
CA GLU A 32 5.36 24.61 31.06
C GLU A 32 3.86 24.35 31.22
N VAL A 33 3.26 23.62 30.28
CA VAL A 33 1.86 23.20 30.32
C VAL A 33 1.74 21.68 30.24
N ILE A 34 0.82 21.12 31.02
CA ILE A 34 0.45 19.71 30.90
C ILE A 34 -0.60 19.60 29.79
N ASN A 35 -0.26 18.94 28.70
CA ASN A 35 -1.24 18.47 27.74
C ASN A 35 -1.61 17.02 28.08
N ALA A 36 -2.47 16.86 29.08
CA ALA A 36 -3.04 15.57 29.46
C ALA A 36 -4.52 15.56 29.15
N VAL A 37 -5.01 14.45 28.59
CA VAL A 37 -6.44 14.21 28.43
C VAL A 37 -7.02 13.99 29.83
N PRO A 38 -8.10 14.69 30.23
CA PRO A 38 -8.73 14.47 31.52
C PRO A 38 -9.21 13.00 31.62
N TYR A 39 -9.14 12.41 32.81
CA TYR A 39 -9.56 11.03 33.03
C TYR A 39 -11.04 10.79 32.69
N GLU A 40 -11.86 11.85 32.77
CA GLU A 40 -13.28 11.88 32.35
C GLU A 40 -13.48 11.98 30.82
N GLY A 41 -12.40 12.08 30.04
CA GLY A 41 -12.44 12.19 28.58
C GLY A 41 -12.72 10.87 27.87
N GLU A 42 -12.73 9.75 28.59
CA GLU A 42 -13.09 8.43 28.07
C GLU A 42 -14.55 8.12 28.44
N MET A 43 -15.41 8.02 27.43
CA MET A 43 -16.83 7.70 27.60
C MET A 43 -17.19 6.49 26.75
N LEU A 44 -17.70 5.44 27.41
CA LEU A 44 -18.31 4.30 26.72
C LEU A 44 -19.77 4.63 26.40
N LEU A 45 -20.12 4.58 25.12
CA LEU A 45 -21.50 4.72 24.66
C LEU A 45 -22.05 3.34 24.33
N ASP A 46 -22.89 2.81 25.22
CA ASP A 46 -23.59 1.55 25.02
C ASP A 46 -25.08 1.81 24.78
N PHE A 47 -25.56 1.45 23.59
CA PHE A 47 -26.92 1.75 23.14
C PHE A 47 -27.75 0.48 23.03
N THR A 48 -28.88 0.44 23.73
CA THR A 48 -29.86 -0.64 23.60
C THR A 48 -31.09 -0.12 22.86
N SER A 49 -31.37 -0.66 21.67
CA SER A 49 -32.55 -0.28 20.89
C SER A 49 -33.02 -1.44 20.00
N SER A 50 -34.18 -1.26 19.36
CA SER A 50 -34.67 -2.17 18.32
C SER A 50 -33.67 -2.30 17.15
N LEU A 51 -33.79 -3.39 16.40
CA LEU A 51 -32.93 -3.71 15.27
C LEU A 51 -32.79 -2.51 14.31
N GLY A 52 -31.55 -2.18 13.93
CA GLY A 52 -31.22 -1.11 12.99
C GLY A 52 -31.15 0.31 13.58
N LYS A 53 -31.73 0.57 14.76
CA LYS A 53 -31.73 1.93 15.35
C LYS A 53 -30.39 2.35 15.92
N VAL A 54 -29.63 1.42 16.48
CA VAL A 54 -28.29 1.71 17.02
C VAL A 54 -27.32 2.11 15.91
N SER A 55 -27.42 1.47 14.73
CA SER A 55 -26.61 1.83 13.56
C SER A 55 -26.86 3.28 13.11
N GLU A 56 -28.12 3.72 13.12
CA GLU A 56 -28.49 5.10 12.78
C GLU A 56 -27.83 6.12 13.73
N VAL A 57 -27.89 5.86 15.04
CA VAL A 57 -27.25 6.69 16.06
C VAL A 57 -25.72 6.70 15.90
N PHE A 58 -25.12 5.53 15.67
CA PHE A 58 -23.68 5.41 15.46
C PHE A 58 -23.19 6.20 14.25
N TYR A 59 -23.87 6.09 13.11
CA TYR A 59 -23.50 6.84 11.90
C TYR A 59 -23.71 8.34 12.10
N ALA A 60 -24.86 8.76 12.66
CA ALA A 60 -25.12 10.17 12.94
C ALA A 60 -24.02 10.77 13.83
N LEU A 61 -23.62 10.06 14.88
CA LEU A 61 -22.55 10.49 15.78
C LEU A 61 -21.18 10.52 15.07
N SER A 62 -20.86 9.50 14.28
CA SER A 62 -19.59 9.40 13.55
C SER A 62 -19.41 10.53 12.54
N PHE A 63 -20.48 11.01 11.91
CA PHE A 63 -20.43 12.18 11.01
C PHE A 63 -20.44 13.52 11.74
N GLN A 64 -20.95 13.56 12.97
CA GLN A 64 -21.04 14.77 13.77
C GLN A 64 -19.74 15.06 14.55
N LEU A 65 -19.08 14.01 15.05
CA LEU A 65 -17.84 14.12 15.84
C LEU A 65 -16.72 14.91 15.13
N PRO A 66 -16.43 14.70 13.82
CA PRO A 66 -15.46 15.52 13.10
C PRO A 66 -15.82 16.99 13.04
N LYS A 67 -17.12 17.33 12.97
CA LYS A 67 -17.59 18.73 12.96
C LYS A 67 -17.40 19.42 14.31
N TRP A 68 -17.35 18.65 15.39
CA TRP A 68 -17.02 19.14 16.73
C TRP A 68 -15.51 19.15 17.02
N GLY A 69 -14.67 18.79 16.03
CA GLY A 69 -13.22 18.80 16.17
C GLY A 69 -12.62 17.52 16.74
N PHE A 70 -13.40 16.43 16.85
CA PHE A 70 -12.88 15.13 17.27
C PHE A 70 -12.30 14.35 16.09
N PHE A 71 -11.23 13.60 16.36
CA PHE A 71 -10.70 12.61 15.43
C PHE A 71 -11.45 11.29 15.61
N THR A 72 -12.09 10.83 14.54
CA THR A 72 -12.80 9.55 14.52
C THR A 72 -11.95 8.49 13.84
N ALA A 73 -11.63 7.43 14.56
CA ALA A 73 -11.01 6.23 14.00
C ALA A 73 -11.89 5.02 14.30
N LYS A 74 -12.18 4.22 13.27
CA LYS A 74 -12.83 2.93 13.45
C LYS A 74 -11.75 1.90 13.79
N ILE A 75 -11.77 1.40 15.02
CA ILE A 75 -10.78 0.44 15.53
C ILE A 75 -11.22 -0.98 15.18
N GLU A 76 -12.42 -1.36 15.62
CA GLU A 76 -12.98 -2.68 15.42
C GLU A 76 -14.49 -2.58 15.18
N GLU A 77 -15.02 -3.49 14.37
CA GLU A 77 -16.46 -3.71 14.22
C GLU A 77 -16.71 -5.21 14.28
N SER A 78 -17.44 -5.64 15.30
CA SER A 78 -17.93 -7.00 15.44
C SER A 78 -19.44 -6.97 15.67
N ILE A 79 -20.12 -7.94 15.07
CA ILE A 79 -21.57 -8.10 15.24
C ILE A 79 -21.79 -9.50 15.75
N PHE A 80 -22.39 -9.61 16.93
CA PHE A 80 -22.86 -10.87 17.47
C PHE A 80 -24.38 -10.95 17.30
N VAL A 81 -24.84 -12.01 16.67
CA VAL A 81 -26.26 -12.30 16.51
C VAL A 81 -26.59 -13.58 17.27
N SER A 82 -27.52 -13.48 18.20
CA SER A 82 -28.02 -14.65 18.93
C SER A 82 -28.80 -15.59 17.99
N PRO A 83 -28.63 -16.92 18.09
CA PRO A 83 -29.35 -17.90 17.28
C PRO A 83 -30.85 -18.00 17.63
N VAL A 84 -31.30 -17.32 18.68
CA VAL A 84 -32.72 -17.30 19.11
C VAL A 84 -33.63 -16.75 18.01
N PHE A 85 -33.17 -15.78 17.23
CA PHE A 85 -33.89 -15.26 16.07
C PHE A 85 -33.32 -15.83 14.77
N ARG A 86 -33.79 -17.03 14.41
CA ARG A 86 -33.23 -17.89 13.35
C ARG A 86 -33.17 -17.21 11.97
N GLU A 87 -34.21 -16.48 11.58
CA GLU A 87 -34.28 -15.84 10.26
C GLU A 87 -33.14 -14.83 10.05
N TYR A 88 -32.92 -13.94 11.02
CA TYR A 88 -31.85 -12.95 10.93
C TYR A 88 -30.47 -13.59 11.06
N TYR A 89 -30.32 -14.60 11.92
CA TYR A 89 -29.07 -15.35 12.05
C TYR A 89 -28.67 -16.00 10.72
N GLU A 90 -29.60 -16.70 10.06
CA GLU A 90 -29.35 -17.30 8.73
C GLU A 90 -29.04 -16.25 7.66
N MET A 91 -29.72 -15.09 7.68
CA MET A 91 -29.39 -13.98 6.77
C MET A 91 -27.97 -13.45 6.99
N THR A 92 -27.56 -13.24 8.25
CA THR A 92 -26.20 -12.74 8.55
C THR A 92 -25.12 -13.75 8.19
N LEU A 93 -25.37 -15.04 8.33
CA LEU A 93 -24.46 -16.10 7.85
C LEU A 93 -24.28 -16.05 6.34
N ARG A 94 -25.38 -15.96 5.57
CA ARG A 94 -25.30 -15.85 4.10
C ARG A 94 -24.54 -14.59 3.67
N GLN A 95 -24.76 -13.46 4.34
CA GLN A 95 -24.03 -12.23 4.06
C GLN A 95 -22.54 -12.38 4.36
N LYS A 96 -22.18 -13.01 5.48
CA LYS A 96 -20.80 -13.32 5.83
C LYS A 96 -20.13 -14.18 4.75
N GLU A 97 -20.75 -15.29 4.37
CA GLU A 97 -20.21 -16.19 3.33
C GLU A 97 -20.06 -15.48 1.98
N ALA A 98 -21.03 -14.66 1.59
CA ALA A 98 -20.97 -13.87 0.36
C ALA A 98 -19.84 -12.83 0.39
N LEU A 99 -19.62 -12.17 1.53
CA LEU A 99 -18.51 -11.23 1.71
C LEU A 99 -17.16 -11.94 1.66
N GLU A 100 -17.03 -13.08 2.34
CA GLU A 100 -15.80 -13.89 2.28
C GLU A 100 -15.48 -14.33 0.85
N ALA A 101 -16.48 -14.77 0.08
CA ALA A 101 -16.29 -15.16 -1.31
C ALA A 101 -15.81 -13.98 -2.17
N ARG A 102 -16.44 -12.80 -2.03
CA ARG A 102 -16.04 -11.58 -2.75
C ARG A 102 -14.62 -11.13 -2.40
N ILE A 103 -14.25 -11.20 -1.12
CA ILE A 103 -12.90 -10.85 -0.67
C ILE A 103 -11.87 -11.80 -1.30
N LYS A 104 -12.14 -13.11 -1.29
CA LYS A 104 -11.26 -14.12 -1.91
C LYS A 104 -11.11 -13.88 -3.42
N GLU A 105 -12.20 -13.59 -4.12
CA GLU A 105 -12.18 -13.25 -5.54
C GLU A 105 -11.37 -11.98 -5.81
N GLY A 106 -11.58 -10.93 -5.01
CA GLY A 106 -10.82 -9.68 -5.11
C GLY A 106 -9.33 -9.89 -4.89
N LEU A 107 -8.93 -10.67 -3.88
CA LEU A 107 -7.53 -11.01 -3.63
C LEU A 107 -6.91 -11.80 -4.78
N ALA A 108 -7.65 -12.75 -5.36
CA ALA A 108 -7.19 -13.50 -6.53
C ALA A 108 -7.02 -12.59 -7.76
N SER A 109 -7.93 -11.63 -7.97
CA SER A 109 -7.81 -10.64 -9.05
C SER A 109 -6.58 -9.74 -8.88
N VAL A 110 -6.33 -9.25 -7.66
CA VAL A 110 -5.14 -8.44 -7.34
C VAL A 110 -3.86 -9.24 -7.58
N ALA A 111 -3.83 -10.53 -7.19
CA ALA A 111 -2.67 -11.38 -7.41
C ALA A 111 -2.35 -11.51 -8.92
N ARG A 112 -3.37 -11.73 -9.76
CA ARG A 112 -3.20 -11.76 -11.23
C ARG A 112 -2.70 -10.42 -11.77
N ALA A 113 -3.28 -9.31 -11.34
CA ALA A 113 -2.87 -7.98 -11.76
C ALA A 113 -1.40 -7.68 -11.39
N ILE A 114 -0.92 -8.18 -10.24
CA ILE A 114 0.49 -8.08 -9.86
C ILE A 114 1.37 -8.88 -10.82
N SER A 115 1.00 -10.12 -11.14
CA SER A 115 1.74 -10.94 -12.10
C SER A 115 1.80 -10.30 -13.50
N ASP A 116 0.69 -9.74 -13.97
CA ASP A 116 0.64 -9.02 -15.25
C ASP A 116 1.54 -7.77 -15.24
N PHE A 117 1.56 -7.06 -14.11
CA PHE A 117 2.43 -5.90 -13.92
C PHE A 117 3.92 -6.29 -13.87
N GLU A 118 4.27 -7.40 -13.23
CA GLU A 118 5.64 -7.94 -13.22
C GLU A 118 6.12 -8.28 -14.64
N LEU A 119 5.25 -8.88 -15.46
CA LEU A 119 5.54 -9.13 -16.87
C LEU A 119 5.79 -7.83 -17.64
N ALA A 120 4.93 -6.82 -17.45
CA ALA A 120 5.10 -5.51 -18.09
C ALA A 120 6.40 -4.79 -17.66
N LEU A 121 6.77 -4.88 -16.37
CA LEU A 121 8.03 -4.34 -15.86
C LEU A 121 9.26 -5.04 -16.45
N HIS A 122 9.18 -6.37 -16.58
CA HIS A 122 10.22 -7.15 -17.20
C HIS A 122 10.43 -6.75 -18.67
N ASP A 123 9.35 -6.56 -19.42
CA ASP A 123 9.41 -6.10 -20.80
C ASP A 123 9.95 -4.68 -20.92
N LEU A 124 9.52 -3.77 -20.03
CA LEU A 124 10.06 -2.41 -19.94
C LEU A 124 11.58 -2.43 -19.73
N ARG A 125 12.08 -3.31 -18.85
CA ARG A 125 13.53 -3.47 -18.62
C ARG A 125 14.24 -3.89 -19.91
N LYS A 126 13.72 -4.88 -20.64
CA LYS A 126 14.27 -5.33 -21.94
C LYS A 126 14.32 -4.19 -22.96
N TYR A 127 13.22 -3.45 -23.13
CA TYR A 127 13.19 -2.31 -24.07
C TYR A 127 14.18 -1.22 -23.70
N ARG A 128 14.34 -0.94 -22.40
CA ARG A 128 15.34 0.01 -21.91
C ARG A 128 16.76 -0.43 -22.23
N GLU A 129 17.06 -1.71 -22.10
CA GLU A 129 18.37 -2.27 -22.49
C GLU A 129 18.62 -2.09 -23.99
N TYR A 130 17.65 -2.43 -24.85
CA TYR A 130 17.76 -2.22 -26.30
C TYR A 130 18.04 -0.75 -26.64
N MET A 131 17.29 0.17 -26.04
CA MET A 131 17.51 1.61 -26.23
C MET A 131 18.89 2.05 -25.79
N ASN A 132 19.41 1.52 -24.68
CA ASN A 132 20.77 1.82 -24.22
C ASN A 132 21.83 1.37 -25.24
N HIS A 133 21.65 0.21 -25.88
CA HIS A 133 22.56 -0.26 -26.93
C HIS A 133 22.51 0.64 -28.18
N PHE A 134 21.33 1.06 -28.62
CA PHE A 134 21.21 2.03 -29.72
C PHE A 134 21.88 3.36 -29.39
N LEU A 135 21.68 3.87 -28.16
CA LEU A 135 22.34 5.10 -27.70
C LEU A 135 23.87 4.96 -27.64
N LYS A 136 24.41 3.78 -27.26
CA LYS A 136 25.85 3.51 -27.30
C LYS A 136 26.40 3.60 -28.72
N ILE A 137 25.69 3.03 -29.70
CA ILE A 137 26.07 3.09 -31.12
C ILE A 137 26.05 4.54 -31.63
N GLU A 138 25.00 5.32 -31.30
CA GLU A 138 24.95 6.73 -31.69
C GLU A 138 26.08 7.55 -31.08
N LYS A 139 26.37 7.36 -29.80
CA LYS A 139 27.49 8.02 -29.12
C LYS A 139 28.82 7.65 -29.76
N GLY A 140 29.05 6.37 -30.08
CA GLY A 140 30.23 5.92 -30.80
C GLY A 140 30.38 6.61 -32.17
N LYS A 141 29.29 6.71 -32.94
CA LYS A 141 29.28 7.45 -34.22
C LYS A 141 29.60 8.94 -34.07
N ARG A 142 29.16 9.58 -32.97
CA ARG A 142 29.51 10.99 -32.67
C ARG A 142 30.99 11.15 -32.32
N LEU A 143 31.53 10.27 -31.47
CA LEU A 143 32.94 10.30 -31.08
C LEU A 143 33.90 10.08 -32.27
N ILE A 144 33.51 9.24 -33.25
CA ILE A 144 34.25 9.08 -34.50
C ILE A 144 34.31 10.39 -35.29
N LYS A 145 33.20 11.15 -35.34
CA LYS A 145 33.15 12.47 -36.00
C LYS A 145 33.96 13.53 -35.26
N GLU A 146 34.06 13.44 -33.95
CA GLU A 146 34.84 14.34 -33.08
C GLU A 146 36.34 14.01 -33.05
N GLY A 147 36.79 12.96 -33.76
CA GLY A 147 38.20 12.60 -33.93
C GLY A 147 38.73 11.54 -32.96
N LYS A 148 37.92 11.05 -32.02
CA LYS A 148 38.26 9.94 -31.10
C LYS A 148 37.87 8.59 -31.70
N LYS A 149 38.59 8.19 -32.76
CA LYS A 149 38.25 7.01 -33.59
C LYS A 149 38.28 5.69 -32.83
N GLU A 150 39.32 5.44 -32.03
CA GLU A 150 39.48 4.15 -31.33
C GLU A 150 38.36 3.89 -30.30
N GLU A 151 38.03 4.90 -29.48
CA GLU A 151 36.96 4.80 -28.47
C GLU A 151 35.58 4.67 -29.13
N GLY A 152 35.34 5.41 -30.22
CA GLY A 152 34.08 5.38 -30.93
C GLY A 152 33.83 4.05 -31.67
N GLU A 153 34.84 3.47 -32.31
CA GLU A 153 34.72 2.16 -32.98
C GLU A 153 34.46 1.02 -31.99
N LYS A 154 35.07 1.08 -30.80
CA LYS A 154 34.85 0.09 -29.74
C LYS A 154 33.40 0.08 -29.27
N LEU A 155 32.83 1.25 -29.01
CA LEU A 155 31.44 1.42 -28.58
C LEU A 155 30.42 0.97 -29.64
N VAL A 156 30.72 1.21 -30.92
CA VAL A 156 29.87 0.74 -32.03
C VAL A 156 29.91 -0.79 -32.13
N LYS A 157 31.10 -1.39 -32.10
CA LYS A 157 31.26 -2.86 -32.17
C LYS A 157 30.59 -3.57 -31.01
N GLU A 158 30.77 -3.09 -29.77
CA GLU A 158 30.13 -3.68 -28.59
C GLU A 158 28.59 -3.58 -28.67
N GLY A 159 28.05 -2.44 -29.10
CA GLY A 159 26.61 -2.28 -29.28
C GLY A 159 26.05 -3.21 -30.36
N GLU A 160 26.69 -3.28 -31.52
CA GLU A 160 26.27 -4.13 -32.65
C GLU A 160 26.38 -5.63 -32.34
N GLN A 161 27.47 -6.07 -31.69
CA GLN A 161 27.62 -7.47 -31.29
C GLN A 161 26.53 -7.88 -30.31
N THR A 162 26.22 -7.02 -29.33
CA THR A 162 25.20 -7.33 -28.32
C THR A 162 23.81 -7.39 -28.96
N LEU A 163 23.47 -6.46 -29.86
CA LEU A 163 22.19 -6.50 -30.59
C LEU A 163 22.07 -7.70 -31.52
N LYS A 164 23.17 -8.12 -32.17
CA LYS A 164 23.20 -9.34 -33.00
C LYS A 164 22.99 -10.60 -32.16
N ALA A 165 23.63 -10.69 -30.99
CA ALA A 165 23.44 -11.82 -30.08
C ALA A 165 21.97 -11.93 -29.62
N ILE A 166 21.37 -10.81 -29.22
CA ILE A 166 19.94 -10.75 -28.84
C ILE A 166 19.03 -11.19 -30.00
N PHE A 167 19.35 -10.77 -31.22
CA PHE A 167 18.55 -11.14 -32.40
C PHE A 167 18.62 -12.64 -32.68
N ILE A 168 19.81 -13.25 -32.58
CA ILE A 168 20.00 -14.69 -32.75
C ILE A 168 19.19 -15.45 -31.69
N ASP A 169 19.30 -15.08 -30.42
CA ASP A 169 18.50 -15.70 -29.34
C ASP A 169 17.00 -15.63 -29.62
N GLN A 170 16.48 -14.51 -30.13
CA GLN A 170 15.05 -14.38 -30.46
C GLN A 170 14.63 -15.25 -31.64
N VAL A 171 15.47 -15.35 -32.67
CA VAL A 171 15.22 -16.18 -33.85
C VAL A 171 15.23 -17.65 -33.44
N ASP A 172 16.24 -18.09 -32.68
CA ASP A 172 16.38 -19.48 -32.21
C ASP A 172 15.20 -19.92 -31.33
N VAL A 173 14.69 -19.03 -30.46
CA VAL A 173 13.48 -19.28 -29.66
C VAL A 173 12.24 -19.46 -30.55
N HIS A 174 12.14 -18.77 -31.69
CA HIS A 174 11.00 -18.88 -32.61
C HIS A 174 11.13 -20.04 -33.61
N THR A 175 12.35 -20.46 -33.95
CA THR A 175 12.61 -21.59 -34.86
C THR A 175 12.64 -22.94 -34.13
N GLY A 176 12.65 -22.95 -32.80
CA GLY A 176 12.51 -24.17 -32.00
C GLY A 176 13.76 -25.04 -31.96
N GLU A 177 14.95 -24.46 -32.23
CA GLU A 177 16.24 -25.15 -32.09
C GLU A 177 16.81 -25.10 -30.65
N GLY A 178 15.92 -25.10 -29.64
CA GLY A 178 16.26 -25.07 -28.21
C GLY A 178 15.66 -26.24 -27.43
#